data_AF-A0A1F3LKK2-F1
#
_entry.id   AF-A0A1F3LKK2-F1
#
_cell.length_a   1.000
_cell.length_b   1.000
_cell.length_c   1.000
_cell.angle_alpha   90.00
_cell.angle_beta   90.00
_cell.angle_gamma   90.00
#
_symmetry.space_group_name_H-M   'P 1'
#
loop_
_entity.id
_entity.type
_entity.pdbx_description
1 polymer ?
#
loop_
_entity_poly.entity_id
_entity_poly.type
_entity_poly.pdbx_seq_one_letter_code
_entity_poly.pdbx_strand_id
1 'polypeptide(L)'
;MDFVKKEDYDCLLKQVEELLEMQKRSQKQTDDLIDMCTDAISLLAHDTDRYRDKRIKNILNYPPLKQLRNDPAIIIHIMPLDINTNIDLTSQYPEQIYYLMEPYSEKQAVYLYNADGFYTYVAETDDTINTYYHIKGNGVFEMRIPVLIDDGKGFVIHEELFLSSLHERIVKALNVQQCFSITPPVNFYVSLINIDETFIYTIHRQLIGPFKIQTLLLPKITIDDIAGLITAIKPALHIMWQACGAKGYNK
;
A
#
# COMPACT_ATOMS: atom_id res chain seq x y z
N MET A 1 20.75 -53.24 -44.52
CA MET A 1 20.45 -51.82 -44.22
C MET A 1 19.26 -51.47 -45.07
N ASP A 2 18.07 -51.54 -44.48
CA ASP A 2 16.85 -51.14 -45.18
C ASP A 2 16.80 -49.62 -45.23
N PHE A 3 16.87 -49.08 -46.45
CA PHE A 3 16.69 -47.65 -46.68
C PHE A 3 15.23 -47.31 -46.41
N VAL A 4 15.01 -46.35 -45.50
CA VAL A 4 13.69 -45.72 -45.31
C VAL A 4 13.19 -45.24 -46.66
N LYS A 5 11.96 -45.59 -47.02
CA LYS A 5 11.38 -45.17 -48.30
C LYS A 5 11.20 -43.65 -48.27
N LYS A 6 11.49 -42.97 -49.39
CA LYS A 6 11.32 -41.52 -49.53
C LYS A 6 9.93 -41.04 -49.07
N GLU A 7 8.89 -41.83 -49.33
CA GLU A 7 7.51 -41.57 -48.91
C GLU A 7 7.34 -41.46 -47.38
N ASP A 8 8.06 -42.29 -46.62
CA ASP A 8 8.02 -42.25 -45.15
C ASP A 8 8.68 -40.96 -44.61
N TYR A 9 9.75 -40.50 -45.28
CA TYR A 9 10.41 -39.24 -44.95
C TYR A 9 9.53 -38.02 -45.25
N ASP A 10 8.89 -37.99 -46.41
CA ASP A 10 7.99 -36.90 -46.80
C ASP A 10 6.76 -36.82 -45.84
N CYS A 11 6.25 -37.97 -45.39
CA CYS A 11 5.20 -38.04 -44.38
C CYS A 11 5.65 -37.48 -43.02
N LEU A 12 6.84 -37.87 -42.56
CA LEU A 12 7.42 -37.36 -41.30
C LEU A 12 7.69 -35.85 -41.38
N LEU A 13 8.19 -35.35 -42.51
CA LEU A 13 8.45 -33.92 -42.69
C LEU A 13 7.16 -33.12 -42.57
N LYS A 14 6.08 -33.57 -43.21
CA LYS A 14 4.76 -32.94 -43.11
C LYS A 14 4.23 -32.94 -41.67
N GLN A 15 4.39 -34.04 -40.93
CA GLN A 15 4.00 -34.10 -39.51
C GLN A 15 4.80 -33.11 -38.65
N VAL A 16 6.10 -32.97 -38.90
CA VAL A 16 6.95 -31.99 -38.19
C VAL A 16 6.52 -30.56 -38.51
N GLU A 17 6.22 -30.25 -39.77
CA GLU A 17 5.72 -28.93 -40.17
C GLU A 17 4.38 -28.59 -39.50
N GLU A 18 3.45 -29.55 -39.47
CA GLU A 18 2.15 -29.40 -38.78
C GLU A 18 2.34 -29.15 -37.27
N LEU A 19 3.25 -29.88 -36.61
CA LEU A 19 3.57 -29.67 -35.20
C LEU A 19 4.21 -28.30 -34.94
N LEU A 20 5.10 -27.84 -35.83
CA LEU A 20 5.70 -26.51 -35.72
C LEU A 20 4.66 -25.41 -35.90
N GLU A 21 3.69 -25.57 -36.81
CA GLU A 21 2.57 -24.64 -36.95
C GLU A 21 1.68 -24.63 -35.70
N MET A 22 1.35 -25.80 -35.16
CA MET A 22 0.58 -25.91 -33.92
C MET A 22 1.31 -25.24 -32.75
N GLN A 23 2.62 -25.45 -32.62
CA GLN A 23 3.44 -24.80 -31.60
C GLN A 23 3.44 -23.28 -31.77
N LYS A 24 3.59 -22.76 -32.99
CA LYS A 24 3.53 -21.31 -33.27
C LYS A 24 2.17 -20.72 -32.92
N ARG A 25 1.07 -21.41 -33.25
CA ARG A 25 -0.29 -20.97 -32.90
C ARG A 25 -0.51 -20.97 -31.38
N SER A 26 -0.05 -22.02 -30.70
CA SER A 26 -0.13 -22.11 -29.23
C SER A 26 0.72 -21.03 -28.56
N GLN A 27 1.92 -20.75 -29.06
CA GLN A 27 2.78 -19.69 -28.52
C GLN A 27 2.11 -18.32 -28.68
N LYS A 28 1.59 -18.03 -29.88
CA LYS A 28 0.88 -16.78 -30.14
C LYS A 28 -0.32 -16.60 -29.22
N GLN A 29 -1.12 -17.65 -29.00
CA GLN A 29 -2.25 -17.58 -28.08
C GLN A 29 -1.82 -17.29 -26.64
N THR A 30 -0.69 -17.86 -26.19
CA THR A 30 -0.12 -17.56 -24.88
C THR A 30 0.35 -16.10 -24.80
N ASP A 31 1.02 -15.60 -25.83
CA ASP A 31 1.50 -14.21 -25.87
C ASP A 31 0.32 -13.22 -25.85
N ASP A 32 -0.72 -13.47 -26.66
CA ASP A 32 -1.93 -12.64 -26.70
C ASP A 32 -2.66 -12.60 -25.32
N LEU A 33 -2.65 -13.71 -24.57
CA LEU A 33 -3.21 -13.77 -23.22
C LEU A 33 -2.36 -13.02 -22.20
N ILE A 34 -1.02 -13.07 -22.32
CA ILE A 34 -0.11 -12.31 -21.46
C ILE A 34 -0.32 -10.81 -21.67
N ASP A 35 -0.46 -10.36 -22.91
CA ASP A 35 -0.70 -8.95 -23.24
C ASP A 35 -2.04 -8.48 -22.64
N MET A 36 -3.11 -9.25 -22.82
CA MET A 36 -4.43 -8.92 -22.26
C MET A 36 -4.42 -8.83 -20.72
N CYS A 37 -3.71 -9.75 -20.05
CA CYS A 37 -3.53 -9.71 -18.60
C CYS A 37 -2.73 -8.48 -18.16
N THR A 38 -1.69 -8.11 -18.91
CA THR A 38 -0.84 -6.94 -18.63
C THR A 38 -1.63 -5.63 -18.74
N ASP A 39 -2.48 -5.52 -19.76
CA ASP A 39 -3.37 -4.37 -19.96
C ASP A 39 -4.39 -4.25 -18.81
N ALA A 40 -5.00 -5.37 -18.41
CA ALA A 40 -5.94 -5.39 -17.29
C ALA A 40 -5.27 -4.99 -15.96
N ILE A 41 -4.07 -5.51 -15.68
CA ILE A 41 -3.27 -5.13 -14.50
C ILE A 41 -2.95 -3.63 -14.53
N SER A 42 -2.58 -3.10 -15.69
CA SER A 42 -2.27 -1.68 -15.86
C SER A 42 -3.49 -0.79 -15.61
N LEU A 43 -4.68 -1.22 -16.05
CA LEU A 43 -5.93 -0.51 -15.79
C LEU A 43 -6.28 -0.49 -14.29
N LEU A 44 -6.19 -1.65 -13.62
CA LEU A 44 -6.43 -1.75 -12.18
C LEU A 44 -5.42 -0.91 -11.38
N ALA A 45 -4.15 -0.93 -11.79
CA ALA A 45 -3.09 -0.14 -11.20
C ALA A 45 -3.32 1.38 -11.33
N HIS A 46 -3.93 1.83 -12.43
CA HIS A 46 -4.29 3.24 -12.64
C HIS A 46 -5.49 3.64 -11.75
N ASP A 47 -6.43 2.72 -11.52
CA ASP A 47 -7.58 2.95 -10.66
C ASP A 47 -7.19 3.16 -9.20
N THR A 48 -6.22 2.39 -8.68
CA THR A 48 -5.71 2.55 -7.32
C THR A 48 -4.93 3.86 -7.13
N ASP A 49 -4.14 4.28 -8.11
CA ASP A 49 -3.42 5.56 -8.07
C ASP A 49 -4.40 6.75 -8.04
N ARG A 50 -5.41 6.73 -8.93
CA ARG A 50 -6.47 7.74 -8.96
C ARG A 50 -7.27 7.77 -7.66
N TYR A 51 -7.55 6.59 -7.09
CA TYR A 51 -8.23 6.46 -5.82
C TYR A 51 -7.42 7.10 -4.69
N ARG A 52 -6.12 6.78 -4.57
CA ARG A 52 -5.21 7.37 -3.59
C ARG A 52 -5.21 8.89 -3.68
N ASP A 53 -5.01 9.44 -4.86
CA ASP A 53 -4.88 10.88 -5.04
C ASP A 53 -6.18 11.62 -4.68
N LYS A 54 -7.33 11.06 -5.09
CA LYS A 54 -8.64 11.56 -4.66
C LYS A 54 -8.78 11.48 -3.14
N ARG A 55 -8.33 10.38 -2.53
CA ARG A 55 -8.48 10.16 -1.10
C ARG A 55 -7.61 11.11 -0.27
N ILE A 56 -6.36 11.33 -0.65
CA ILE A 56 -5.48 12.32 -0.01
C ILE A 56 -6.07 13.73 -0.12
N LYS A 57 -6.55 14.12 -1.31
CA LYS A 57 -7.26 15.40 -1.48
C LYS A 57 -8.47 15.52 -0.56
N ASN A 58 -9.23 14.44 -0.39
CA ASN A 58 -10.37 14.44 0.53
C ASN A 58 -9.93 14.57 1.99
N ILE A 59 -8.88 13.87 2.42
CA ILE A 59 -8.39 13.99 3.81
C ILE A 59 -7.96 15.42 4.13
N LEU A 60 -7.30 16.09 3.17
CA LEU A 60 -6.85 17.48 3.34
C LEU A 60 -7.97 18.51 3.34
N ASN A 61 -9.02 18.33 2.53
CA ASN A 61 -10.09 19.31 2.36
C ASN A 61 -11.36 19.00 3.19
N TYR A 62 -11.62 17.72 3.45
CA TYR A 62 -12.83 17.17 4.06
C TYR A 62 -12.43 16.02 4.99
N PRO A 63 -11.79 16.32 6.13
CA PRO A 63 -11.26 15.29 7.00
C PRO A 63 -12.36 14.29 7.39
N PRO A 64 -12.07 12.98 7.38
CA PRO A 64 -13.07 11.95 7.64
C PRO A 64 -13.68 12.01 9.04
N LEU A 65 -12.99 12.69 9.97
CA LEU A 65 -13.40 12.87 11.35
C LEU A 65 -13.35 14.37 11.65
N LYS A 66 -14.43 14.92 12.21
CA LYS A 66 -14.62 16.38 12.39
C LYS A 66 -13.54 17.05 13.25
N GLN A 67 -12.88 16.29 14.11
CA GLN A 67 -11.84 16.76 15.05
C GLN A 67 -10.43 16.26 14.67
N LEU A 68 -10.23 15.85 13.42
CA LEU A 68 -8.92 15.41 12.97
C LEU A 68 -7.92 16.59 12.95
N ARG A 69 -6.81 16.46 13.68
CA ARG A 69 -5.77 17.48 13.74
C ARG A 69 -5.13 17.69 12.36
N ASN A 70 -4.77 18.93 12.05
CA ASN A 70 -4.08 19.28 10.80
C ASN A 70 -2.54 19.26 10.93
N ASP A 71 -2.03 18.44 11.83
CA ASP A 71 -0.57 18.30 12.05
C ASP A 71 0.09 17.46 10.95
N PRO A 72 1.44 17.52 10.84
CA PRO A 72 2.17 16.62 9.98
C PRO A 72 1.82 15.16 10.29
N ALA A 73 1.52 14.40 9.25
CA ALA A 73 1.06 13.03 9.41
C ALA A 73 1.48 12.14 8.26
N ILE A 74 1.53 10.84 8.57
CA ILE A 74 1.79 9.78 7.62
C ILE A 74 0.46 9.08 7.39
N ILE A 75 0.05 9.04 6.12
CA ILE A 75 -1.12 8.32 5.66
C ILE A 75 -0.62 7.09 4.91
N ILE A 76 -1.11 5.94 5.32
CA ILE A 76 -0.83 4.68 4.64
C ILE A 76 -2.14 4.15 4.08
N HIS A 77 -2.09 3.74 2.82
CA HIS A 77 -3.16 3.00 2.17
C HIS A 77 -2.65 1.63 1.78
N ILE A 78 -3.42 0.60 2.12
CA ILE A 78 -3.25 -0.75 1.59
C ILE A 78 -4.53 -1.07 0.82
N MET A 79 -4.41 -1.24 -0.49
CA MET A 79 -5.54 -1.38 -1.40
C MET A 79 -5.49 -2.75 -2.08
N PRO A 80 -6.62 -3.47 -2.17
CA PRO A 80 -6.69 -4.62 -3.07
C PRO A 80 -6.37 -4.18 -4.51
N LEU A 81 -5.94 -5.12 -5.36
CA LEU A 81 -5.77 -4.82 -6.78
C LEU A 81 -7.08 -4.39 -7.42
N ASP A 82 -8.19 -5.02 -7.02
CA ASP A 82 -9.54 -4.61 -7.41
C ASP A 82 -10.23 -3.86 -6.27
N ILE A 83 -10.30 -2.54 -6.42
CA ILE A 83 -10.99 -1.64 -5.48
C ILE A 83 -12.48 -1.43 -5.83
N ASN A 84 -12.99 -2.11 -6.86
CA ASN A 84 -14.40 -2.05 -7.25
C ASN A 84 -15.25 -3.12 -6.57
N THR A 85 -14.61 -4.13 -6.00
CA THR A 85 -15.29 -5.16 -5.21
C THR A 85 -15.67 -4.61 -3.83
N ASN A 86 -16.93 -4.79 -3.44
CA ASN A 86 -17.40 -4.47 -2.10
C ASN A 86 -17.31 -5.69 -1.19
N ILE A 87 -16.85 -5.46 0.04
CA ILE A 87 -16.81 -6.42 1.14
C ILE A 87 -17.93 -6.13 2.13
N ASP A 88 -18.50 -7.19 2.70
CA ASP A 88 -19.51 -7.07 3.75
C ASP A 88 -18.85 -6.92 5.13
N LEU A 89 -18.72 -5.66 5.57
CA LEU A 89 -18.19 -5.32 6.89
C LEU A 89 -19.18 -5.61 8.04
N THR A 90 -20.46 -5.91 7.74
CA THR A 90 -21.52 -6.12 8.73
C THR A 90 -21.65 -7.59 9.14
N SER A 91 -21.17 -8.51 8.30
CA SER A 91 -21.17 -9.95 8.56
C SER A 91 -20.29 -10.39 9.74
N GLN A 92 -19.35 -9.53 10.15
CA GLN A 92 -18.39 -9.79 11.21
C GLN A 92 -18.83 -9.14 12.53
N TYR A 93 -18.48 -9.78 13.65
CA TYR A 93 -18.74 -9.19 14.97
C TYR A 93 -17.89 -7.92 15.14
N PRO A 94 -18.50 -6.74 15.43
CA PRO A 94 -17.78 -5.48 15.56
C PRO A 94 -16.61 -5.52 16.55
N GLU A 95 -16.73 -6.32 17.61
CA GLU A 95 -15.68 -6.49 18.61
C GLU A 95 -14.41 -7.13 18.01
N GLN A 96 -14.56 -8.11 17.12
CA GLN A 96 -13.40 -8.77 16.49
C GLN A 96 -12.65 -7.79 15.58
N ILE A 97 -13.38 -7.04 14.77
CA ILE A 97 -12.78 -6.00 13.91
C ILE A 97 -12.14 -4.92 14.77
N TYR A 98 -12.80 -4.48 15.86
CA TYR A 98 -12.27 -3.49 16.79
C TYR A 98 -10.89 -3.91 17.32
N TYR A 99 -10.74 -5.13 17.85
CA TYR A 99 -9.44 -5.60 18.38
C TYR A 99 -8.36 -5.65 17.29
N LEU A 100 -8.73 -6.08 16.08
CA LEU A 100 -7.81 -6.13 14.94
C LEU A 100 -7.45 -4.74 14.41
N MET A 101 -8.30 -3.74 14.64
CA MET A 101 -8.14 -2.38 14.14
C MET A 101 -7.80 -1.37 15.22
N GLU A 102 -7.56 -1.78 16.47
CA GLU A 102 -7.19 -0.86 17.54
C GLU A 102 -5.90 -0.11 17.17
N PRO A 103 -5.92 1.24 17.08
CA PRO A 103 -4.70 1.99 16.82
C PRO A 103 -3.70 1.76 17.94
N TYR A 104 -2.39 1.70 17.61
CA TYR A 104 -1.36 1.61 18.65
C TYR A 104 -1.37 2.89 19.49
N SER A 105 -1.91 2.79 20.71
CA SER A 105 -1.95 3.85 21.70
C SER A 105 -2.15 3.26 23.10
N GLU A 106 -1.72 3.98 24.12
CA GLU A 106 -2.03 3.66 25.52
C GLU A 106 -3.47 4.04 25.91
N LYS A 107 -4.15 4.82 25.05
CA LYS A 107 -5.52 5.28 25.26
C LYS A 107 -6.52 4.33 24.65
N GLN A 108 -7.70 4.26 25.27
CA GLN A 108 -8.82 3.49 24.75
C GLN A 108 -9.25 4.03 23.38
N ALA A 109 -9.28 3.16 22.38
CA ALA A 109 -9.78 3.50 21.07
C ALA A 109 -11.32 3.54 21.06
N VAL A 110 -11.86 4.41 20.23
CA VAL A 110 -13.29 4.49 19.91
C VAL A 110 -13.49 3.94 18.50
N TYR A 111 -14.64 3.36 18.22
CA TYR A 111 -15.00 2.92 16.88
C TYR A 111 -16.33 3.51 16.41
N LEU A 112 -16.49 3.60 15.09
CA LEU A 112 -17.75 3.98 14.45
C LEU A 112 -17.90 3.31 13.09
N TYR A 113 -19.14 3.17 12.64
CA TYR A 113 -19.49 2.79 11.27
C TYR A 113 -20.10 3.99 10.55
N ASN A 114 -19.75 4.17 9.28
CA ASN A 114 -20.43 5.08 8.38
C ASN A 114 -20.64 4.43 7.01
N ALA A 115 -21.14 5.20 6.03
CA ALA A 115 -21.39 4.69 4.68
C ALA A 115 -20.12 4.25 3.93
N ASP A 116 -18.94 4.76 4.33
CA ASP A 116 -17.66 4.42 3.71
C ASP A 116 -17.05 3.15 4.30
N GLY A 117 -17.34 2.83 5.57
CA GLY A 117 -16.80 1.66 6.25
C GLY A 117 -16.70 1.80 7.77
N PHE A 118 -15.73 1.09 8.35
CA PHE A 118 -15.51 0.99 9.78
C PHE A 118 -14.23 1.72 10.21
N TYR A 119 -14.37 2.59 11.19
CA TYR A 119 -13.28 3.38 11.75
C TYR A 119 -12.97 2.94 13.17
N THR A 120 -11.69 3.00 13.50
CA THR A 120 -11.21 3.10 14.87
C THR A 120 -10.34 4.34 14.99
N TYR A 121 -10.40 5.03 16.11
CA TYR A 121 -9.60 6.23 16.33
C TYR A 121 -9.30 6.44 17.80
N VAL A 122 -8.27 7.22 18.07
CA VAL A 122 -7.92 7.62 19.43
C VAL A 122 -8.21 9.11 19.56
N ALA A 123 -9.06 9.45 20.52
CA ALA A 123 -9.31 10.82 20.91
C ALA A 123 -8.33 11.22 22.03
N GLU A 124 -7.78 12.41 21.90
CA GLU A 124 -7.00 13.07 22.93
C GLU A 124 -7.93 13.72 23.98
N THR A 125 -7.35 14.25 25.06
CA THR A 125 -8.11 14.86 26.17
C THR A 125 -8.97 16.06 25.78
N ASP A 126 -8.66 16.70 24.66
CA ASP A 126 -9.37 17.85 24.08
C ASP A 126 -10.32 17.43 22.94
N ASP A 127 -10.69 16.15 22.88
CA ASP A 127 -11.45 15.50 21.80
C ASP A 127 -10.77 15.58 20.43
N THR A 128 -9.50 15.99 20.34
CA THR A 128 -8.79 16.00 19.06
C THR A 128 -8.38 14.60 18.66
N ILE A 129 -8.42 14.33 17.35
CA ILE A 129 -8.08 13.01 16.81
C ILE A 129 -6.76 13.13 16.07
N ASN A 130 -5.76 12.36 16.48
CA ASN A 130 -4.45 12.30 15.84
C ASN A 130 -4.26 11.01 15.03
N THR A 131 -4.89 9.92 15.43
CA THR A 131 -4.68 8.61 14.83
C THR A 131 -6.02 7.98 14.54
N TYR A 132 -6.18 7.47 13.33
CA TYR A 132 -7.34 6.65 12.99
C TYR A 132 -6.94 5.56 12.03
N TYR A 133 -7.59 4.40 12.14
CA TYR A 133 -7.63 3.36 11.12
C TYR A 133 -9.03 3.28 10.54
N HIS A 134 -9.11 2.88 9.27
CA HIS A 134 -10.35 2.81 8.54
C HIS A 134 -10.27 1.67 7.54
N ILE A 135 -11.14 0.69 7.67
CA ILE A 135 -11.38 -0.29 6.62
C ILE A 135 -12.65 0.11 5.87
N LYS A 136 -12.49 0.29 4.57
CA LYS A 136 -13.57 0.73 3.70
C LYS A 136 -14.37 -0.44 3.18
N GLY A 137 -15.60 -0.16 2.76
CA GLY A 137 -16.48 -1.13 2.12
C GLY A 137 -15.91 -1.75 0.85
N ASN A 138 -14.88 -1.17 0.24
CA ASN A 138 -14.16 -1.75 -0.89
C ASN A 138 -12.83 -2.43 -0.53
N GLY A 139 -12.62 -2.74 0.76
CA GLY A 139 -11.43 -3.45 1.23
C GLY A 139 -10.18 -2.60 1.40
N VAL A 140 -10.22 -1.31 1.05
CA VAL A 140 -9.09 -0.40 1.29
C VAL A 140 -8.91 -0.21 2.80
N PHE A 141 -7.71 -0.52 3.28
CA PHE A 141 -7.27 -0.16 4.62
C PHE A 141 -6.54 1.18 4.56
N GLU A 142 -6.99 2.12 5.38
CA GLU A 142 -6.39 3.44 5.52
C GLU A 142 -5.98 3.64 6.98
N MET A 143 -4.78 4.15 7.20
CA MET A 143 -4.37 4.61 8.51
C MET A 143 -3.73 5.98 8.41
N ARG A 144 -4.03 6.84 9.38
CA ARG A 144 -3.32 8.09 9.61
C ARG A 144 -2.60 8.00 10.94
N ILE A 145 -1.32 8.35 10.93
CA ILE A 145 -0.43 8.33 12.08
C ILE A 145 0.19 9.72 12.20
N PRO A 146 0.16 10.37 13.38
CA PRO A 146 0.83 11.65 13.56
C PRO A 146 2.34 11.48 13.45
N VAL A 147 3.03 12.50 12.93
CA VAL A 147 4.49 12.56 13.00
C VAL A 147 4.91 12.72 14.46
N LEU A 148 5.89 11.92 14.87
CA LEU A 148 6.19 11.63 16.27
C LEU A 148 7.03 12.74 16.89
N ILE A 149 6.35 13.63 17.62
CA ILE A 149 6.88 14.54 18.64
C ILE A 149 7.22 15.93 18.09
N ASP A 150 6.58 16.93 18.70
CA ASP A 150 7.00 18.34 18.67
C ASP A 150 8.11 18.51 19.71
N ASP A 151 9.34 18.74 19.26
CA ASP A 151 10.51 18.91 20.13
C ASP A 151 10.73 20.38 20.54
N GLY A 152 9.78 21.27 20.21
CA GLY A 152 9.87 22.71 20.40
C GLY A 152 10.68 23.44 19.30
N LYS A 153 11.34 22.71 18.40
CA LYS A 153 11.98 23.25 17.18
C LYS A 153 11.21 22.90 15.91
N GLY A 154 10.22 22.02 16.03
CA GLY A 154 9.34 21.59 14.95
C GLY A 154 8.90 20.15 15.16
N PHE A 155 8.24 19.59 14.15
CA PHE A 155 7.86 18.19 14.14
C PHE A 155 9.03 17.31 13.68
N VAL A 156 9.18 16.15 14.31
CA VAL A 156 10.28 15.23 14.03
C VAL A 156 9.75 13.83 13.67
N ILE A 157 10.34 13.20 12.66
CA ILE A 157 10.15 11.78 12.37
C ILE A 157 11.35 11.03 12.95
N HIS A 158 11.16 10.29 14.03
CA HIS A 158 12.19 9.40 14.58
C HIS A 158 12.36 8.16 13.70
N GLU A 159 13.52 8.01 13.05
CA GLU A 159 13.79 6.95 12.07
C GLU A 159 13.51 5.54 12.62
N GLU A 160 14.06 5.20 13.78
CA GLU A 160 13.91 3.87 14.38
C GLU A 160 12.46 3.55 14.75
N LEU A 161 11.79 4.49 15.44
CA LEU A 161 10.39 4.35 15.85
C LEU A 161 9.46 4.29 14.64
N PHE A 162 9.77 5.08 13.61
CA PHE A 162 9.01 5.09 12.38
C PHE A 162 9.11 3.74 11.66
N LEU A 163 10.32 3.21 11.47
CA LEU A 163 10.51 1.95 10.75
C LEU A 163 9.92 0.74 11.48
N SER A 164 10.15 0.63 12.79
CA SER A 164 9.59 -0.47 13.59
C SER A 164 8.06 -0.41 13.61
N SER A 165 7.51 0.78 13.87
CA SER A 165 6.05 0.96 13.92
C SER A 165 5.40 0.78 12.55
N LEU A 166 6.06 1.20 11.45
CA LEU A 166 5.55 1.02 10.09
C LEU A 166 5.39 -0.46 9.75
N HIS A 167 6.41 -1.28 10.01
CA HIS A 167 6.35 -2.71 9.74
C HIS A 167 5.20 -3.39 10.50
N GLU A 168 5.11 -3.17 11.81
CA GLU A 168 4.06 -3.76 12.65
C GLU A 168 2.65 -3.34 12.19
N ARG A 169 2.48 -2.06 11.85
CA ARG A 169 1.19 -1.53 11.37
C ARG A 169 0.78 -2.11 10.03
N ILE A 170 1.72 -2.30 9.10
CA ILE A 170 1.42 -2.93 7.81
C ILE A 170 1.02 -4.39 8.02
N VAL A 171 1.78 -5.15 8.81
CA VAL A 171 1.44 -6.54 9.12
C VAL A 171 0.05 -6.62 9.77
N LYS A 172 -0.25 -5.75 10.73
CA LYS A 172 -1.58 -5.67 11.36
C LYS A 172 -2.67 -5.40 10.33
N ALA A 173 -2.48 -4.43 9.44
CA ALA A 173 -3.45 -4.09 8.40
C ALA A 173 -3.67 -5.22 7.38
N LEU A 174 -2.60 -5.94 6.99
CA LEU A 174 -2.70 -7.12 6.14
C LEU A 174 -3.49 -8.23 6.81
N ASN A 175 -3.28 -8.46 8.11
CA ASN A 175 -4.05 -9.45 8.88
C ASN A 175 -5.54 -9.06 8.96
N VAL A 176 -5.86 -7.78 9.16
CA VAL A 176 -7.25 -7.28 9.10
C VAL A 176 -7.86 -7.62 7.74
N GLN A 177 -7.16 -7.31 6.64
CA GLN A 177 -7.65 -7.57 5.28
C GLN A 177 -7.89 -9.05 5.01
N GLN A 178 -7.03 -9.95 5.53
CA GLN A 178 -7.22 -11.39 5.40
C GLN A 178 -8.52 -11.89 6.04
N CYS A 179 -8.98 -11.26 7.13
CA CYS A 179 -10.29 -11.57 7.74
C CYS A 179 -11.48 -11.29 6.79
N PHE A 180 -11.27 -10.47 5.77
CA PHE A 180 -12.25 -10.17 4.72
C PHE A 180 -11.91 -10.84 3.39
N SER A 181 -11.09 -11.91 3.42
CA SER A 181 -10.63 -12.64 2.23
C SER A 181 -9.87 -11.78 1.21
N ILE A 182 -9.28 -10.67 1.66
CA ILE A 182 -8.36 -9.86 0.87
C ILE A 182 -6.96 -10.38 1.17
N THR A 183 -6.37 -11.07 0.20
CA THR A 183 -5.01 -11.59 0.27
C THR A 183 -4.10 -10.83 -0.69
N PRO A 184 -2.78 -10.75 -0.40
CA PRO A 184 -1.79 -10.32 -1.39
C PRO A 184 -1.98 -11.02 -2.76
N PRO A 185 -1.63 -10.35 -3.88
CA PRO A 185 -0.96 -9.05 -3.94
C PRO A 185 -1.87 -7.85 -3.60
N VAL A 186 -1.30 -6.85 -2.93
CA VAL A 186 -1.98 -5.58 -2.61
C VAL A 186 -1.10 -4.38 -2.96
N ASN A 187 -1.72 -3.26 -3.32
CA ASN A 187 -1.03 -2.00 -3.54
C ASN A 187 -0.86 -1.26 -2.21
N PHE A 188 0.38 -0.89 -1.90
CA PHE A 188 0.76 -0.13 -0.73
C PHE A 188 1.21 1.27 -1.12
N TYR A 189 0.69 2.25 -0.38
CA TYR A 189 1.03 3.65 -0.54
C TYR A 189 1.36 4.29 0.79
N VAL A 190 2.37 5.14 0.77
CA VAL A 190 2.72 6.02 1.88
C VAL A 190 2.67 7.45 1.38
N SER A 191 1.95 8.29 2.09
CA SER A 191 1.84 9.71 1.83
C SER A 191 2.17 10.46 3.10
N LEU A 192 3.09 11.42 3.02
CA LEU A 192 3.38 12.34 4.11
C LEU A 192 2.67 13.64 3.80
N ILE A 193 1.82 14.10 4.72
CA ILE A 193 1.03 15.33 4.58
C ILE A 193 1.39 16.34 5.65
N ASN A 194 1.25 17.63 5.30
CA ASN A 194 1.59 18.77 6.14
C ASN A 194 3.02 18.71 6.71
N ILE A 195 3.97 18.11 6.00
CA ILE A 195 5.35 17.90 6.50
C ILE A 195 6.29 19.08 6.29
N ASP A 196 5.78 20.25 5.92
CA ASP A 196 6.62 21.46 5.81
C ASP A 196 7.30 21.74 7.16
N GLU A 197 8.57 22.13 7.13
CA GLU A 197 9.38 22.37 8.33
C GLU A 197 9.55 21.15 9.27
N THR A 198 9.22 19.94 8.80
CA THR A 198 9.43 18.68 9.55
C THR A 198 10.86 18.17 9.36
N PHE A 199 11.45 17.58 10.39
CA PHE A 199 12.78 16.98 10.35
C PHE A 199 12.73 15.45 10.49
N ILE A 200 13.79 14.76 10.09
CA ILE A 200 14.02 13.35 10.43
C ILE A 200 15.12 13.28 11.48
N TYR A 201 14.85 12.61 12.61
CA TYR A 201 15.85 12.29 13.62
C TYR A 201 16.36 10.87 13.42
N THR A 202 17.62 10.77 13.00
CA THR A 202 18.23 9.48 12.66
C THR A 202 18.66 8.69 13.88
N ILE A 203 18.91 7.40 13.69
CA ILE A 203 19.49 6.53 14.72
C ILE A 203 20.87 7.00 15.21
N HIS A 204 21.57 7.81 14.41
CA HIS A 204 22.87 8.42 14.75
C HIS A 204 22.72 9.76 15.46
N ARG A 205 21.51 10.09 15.94
CA ARG A 205 21.18 11.33 16.65
C ARG A 205 21.40 12.59 15.81
N GLN A 206 21.22 12.49 14.50
CA GLN A 206 21.32 13.62 13.58
C GLN A 206 19.93 14.08 13.15
N LEU A 207 19.72 15.38 13.10
CA LEU A 207 18.55 15.97 12.44
C LEU A 207 18.87 16.20 10.97
N ILE A 208 18.03 15.66 10.09
CA ILE A 208 18.07 15.88 8.65
C ILE A 208 16.80 16.61 8.25
N GLY A 209 16.93 17.67 7.45
CA GLY A 209 15.80 18.49 7.04
C GLY A 209 16.08 20.00 7.15
N PRO A 210 15.01 20.81 7.19
CA PRO A 210 13.62 20.39 7.12
C PRO A 210 13.20 19.92 5.72
N PHE A 211 12.06 19.23 5.62
CA PHE A 211 11.33 19.15 4.35
C PHE A 211 10.90 20.55 3.90
N LYS A 212 10.98 20.81 2.60
CA LYS A 212 10.58 22.09 1.96
C LYS A 212 9.35 21.95 1.08
N ILE A 213 8.53 20.95 1.38
CA ILE A 213 7.33 20.57 0.65
C ILE A 213 6.25 20.23 1.67
N GLN A 214 5.01 20.61 1.38
CA GLN A 214 3.90 20.33 2.28
C GLN A 214 3.43 18.87 2.20
N THR A 215 3.51 18.24 1.02
CA THR A 215 3.03 16.87 0.79
C THR A 215 4.05 16.10 -0.03
N LEU A 216 4.37 14.89 0.42
CA LEU A 216 5.21 13.94 -0.29
C LEU A 216 4.44 12.63 -0.51
N LEU A 217 4.13 12.34 -1.78
CA LEU A 217 3.51 11.08 -2.17
C LEU A 217 4.62 10.11 -2.61
N LEU A 218 4.80 9.02 -1.87
CA LEU A 218 5.79 8.02 -2.24
C LEU A 218 5.28 7.12 -3.39
N PRO A 219 6.17 6.51 -4.17
CA PRO A 219 5.77 5.59 -5.23
C PRO A 219 4.95 4.42 -4.70
N LYS A 220 4.08 3.89 -5.56
CA LYS A 220 3.34 2.66 -5.33
C LYS A 220 4.30 1.49 -5.13
N ILE A 221 3.99 0.64 -4.16
CA ILE A 221 4.69 -0.61 -3.92
C ILE A 221 3.66 -1.74 -3.97
N THR A 222 3.91 -2.77 -4.75
CA THR A 222 3.10 -3.99 -4.71
C THR A 222 3.70 -4.92 -3.66
N ILE A 223 2.87 -5.36 -2.71
CA ILE A 223 3.24 -6.34 -1.70
C ILE A 223 2.67 -7.68 -2.15
N ASP A 224 3.53 -8.57 -2.63
CA ASP A 224 3.16 -9.93 -3.03
C ASP A 224 3.13 -10.89 -1.83
N ASP A 225 3.99 -10.66 -0.83
CA ASP A 225 4.05 -11.42 0.41
C ASP A 225 4.58 -10.56 1.58
N ILE A 226 4.31 -10.99 2.82
CA ILE A 226 4.72 -10.28 4.03
C ILE A 226 6.24 -10.36 4.27
N ALA A 227 6.89 -11.45 3.86
CA ALA A 227 8.31 -11.67 4.11
C ALA A 227 9.21 -10.70 3.32
N GLY A 228 8.78 -10.29 2.12
CA GLY A 228 9.44 -9.32 1.26
C GLY A 228 9.16 -7.85 1.58
N LEU A 229 8.28 -7.56 2.56
CA LEU A 229 7.77 -6.22 2.84
C LEU A 229 8.86 -5.16 3.01
N ILE A 230 9.85 -5.42 3.89
CA ILE A 230 10.92 -4.46 4.19
C ILE A 230 11.75 -4.13 2.94
N THR A 231 12.06 -5.15 2.15
CA THR A 231 12.79 -4.98 0.89
C THR A 231 11.98 -4.14 -0.10
N ALA A 232 10.67 -4.39 -0.19
CA ALA A 232 9.78 -3.67 -1.09
C ALA A 232 9.59 -2.19 -0.72
N ILE A 233 9.56 -1.85 0.58
CA ILE A 233 9.37 -0.44 1.02
C ILE A 233 10.66 0.40 0.95
N LYS A 234 11.84 -0.24 0.96
CA LYS A 234 13.13 0.46 1.03
C LYS A 234 13.32 1.55 -0.04
N PRO A 235 12.95 1.37 -1.32
CA PRO A 235 13.08 2.43 -2.33
C PRO A 235 12.21 3.66 -2.02
N ALA A 236 10.98 3.46 -1.54
CA ALA A 236 10.09 4.56 -1.15
C ALA A 236 10.64 5.32 0.05
N LEU A 237 11.17 4.60 1.03
CA LEU A 237 11.89 5.18 2.15
C LEU A 237 13.07 6.02 1.65
N HIS A 238 13.93 5.50 0.77
CA HIS A 238 15.04 6.29 0.23
C HIS A 238 14.60 7.64 -0.38
N ILE A 239 13.47 7.67 -1.10
CA ILE A 239 12.89 8.91 -1.65
C ILE A 239 12.52 9.91 -0.55
N MET A 240 11.92 9.43 0.56
CA MET A 240 11.62 10.27 1.72
C MET A 240 12.88 10.90 2.32
N TRP A 241 13.99 10.16 2.40
CA TRP A 241 15.26 10.69 2.91
C TRP A 241 15.87 11.71 1.92
N GLN A 242 15.77 11.46 0.61
CA GLN A 242 16.21 12.45 -0.37
C GLN A 242 15.37 13.73 -0.30
N ALA A 243 14.06 13.60 -0.09
CA ALA A 243 13.14 14.74 0.01
C ALA A 243 13.40 15.64 1.24
N CYS A 244 13.95 15.10 2.33
CA CYS A 244 14.42 15.91 3.48
C CYS A 244 15.88 16.39 3.33
N GLY A 245 16.53 16.16 2.19
CA GLY A 245 17.88 16.65 1.90
C GLY A 245 19.03 15.74 2.35
N ALA A 246 18.77 14.47 2.66
CA ALA A 246 19.81 13.50 3.01
C ALA A 246 20.68 13.14 1.79
N LYS A 247 21.79 13.85 1.56
CA LYS A 247 22.73 13.51 0.47
C LYS A 247 23.42 12.16 0.75
N GLY A 248 23.25 11.19 -0.14
CA GLY A 248 24.01 9.92 -0.11
C GLY A 248 23.61 8.92 0.99
N TYR A 249 22.40 9.01 1.53
CA TYR A 249 21.90 8.02 2.49
C TYR A 249 21.55 6.70 1.76
N ASN A 250 22.55 5.84 1.57
CA ASN A 250 22.45 4.55 0.87
C ASN A 250 22.43 3.36 1.84
N LYS A 251 21.70 3.46 2.96
CA LYS A 251 21.55 2.34 3.91
C LYS A 251 20.31 1.52 3.61
#